data_AF-A0A1B8EDN2-F1
#
_entry.id   AF-A0A1B8EDN2-F1
#
_cell.length_a   1.000
_cell.length_b   1.000
_cell.length_c   1.000
_cell.angle_alpha   90.00
_cell.angle_beta   90.00
_cell.angle_gamma   90.00
#
_symmetry.space_group_name_H-M   'P 1'
#
loop_
_entity.id
_entity.type
_entity.pdbx_description
1 polymer ?
#
loop_
_entity_poly.entity_id
_entity_poly.type
_entity_poly.pdbx_seq_one_letter_code
_entity_poly.pdbx_strand_id
1 'polypeptide(L)'
;MIVGRIVAGLGNGLNTAAAPVWQSETTKTSCRGKLVVLGLVLNVARFCMANWVTFGFSYLDGISWLPESPRWLISQDRIEEATQIIADLEGGNATTDSITVIAEKNEILRQYTAEKQYGITPIGIQNLKWKFYLIWLVFNWVSIPILYLFYAETANRKLEDIDTMFQDGLPVLVFRDKDAISVKRPKFFISVDEAELANAATEVKIGAKLSINAATESRVEYVA
;
A
#
# COMPACT_ATOMS: atom_id res chain seq x y z
N MET A 1 -14.30 -20.42 -2.50
CA MET A 1 -12.91 -19.90 -2.62
C MET A 1 -12.76 -18.69 -3.57
N ILE A 2 -13.40 -18.68 -4.76
CA ILE A 2 -13.26 -17.58 -5.76
C ILE A 2 -13.79 -16.23 -5.25
N VAL A 3 -15.01 -16.19 -4.70
CA VAL A 3 -15.64 -14.95 -4.19
C VAL A 3 -14.80 -14.29 -3.09
N GLY A 4 -14.28 -15.08 -2.15
CA GLY A 4 -13.40 -14.58 -1.09
C GLY A 4 -12.12 -13.95 -1.62
N ARG A 5 -11.53 -14.49 -2.70
CA ARG A 5 -10.35 -13.90 -3.35
C ARG A 5 -10.66 -12.58 -4.06
N ILE A 6 -11.85 -12.46 -4.67
CA ILE A 6 -12.30 -11.21 -5.29
C ILE A 6 -12.48 -10.13 -4.23
N VAL A 7 -13.17 -10.44 -3.13
CA VAL A 7 -13.40 -9.51 -2.03
C VAL A 7 -12.07 -9.10 -1.36
N ALA A 8 -11.19 -10.05 -1.08
CA ALA A 8 -9.87 -9.77 -0.52
C ALA A 8 -9.00 -8.93 -1.47
N GLY A 9 -9.04 -9.23 -2.77
CA GLY A 9 -8.32 -8.48 -3.80
C GLY A 9 -8.80 -7.02 -3.90
N LEU A 10 -10.13 -6.81 -3.93
CA LEU A 10 -10.72 -5.48 -3.93
C LEU A 10 -10.38 -4.71 -2.64
N GLY A 11 -10.50 -5.35 -1.48
CA GLY A 11 -10.15 -4.73 -0.20
C GLY A 11 -8.68 -4.30 -0.14
N ASN A 12 -7.77 -5.15 -0.60
CA ASN A 12 -6.33 -4.84 -0.63
C ASN A 12 -6.01 -3.72 -1.64
N GLY A 13 -6.65 -3.76 -2.82
CA GLY A 13 -6.53 -2.71 -3.85
C GLY A 13 -7.02 -1.35 -3.34
N LEU A 14 -8.22 -1.31 -2.74
CA LEU A 14 -8.78 -0.10 -2.15
C LEU A 14 -7.92 0.44 -1.00
N ASN A 15 -7.46 -0.42 -0.10
CA ASN A 15 -6.55 -0.01 0.98
C ASN A 15 -5.25 0.60 0.44
N THR A 16 -4.67 -0.01 -0.61
CA THR A 16 -3.41 0.47 -1.19
C THR A 16 -3.59 1.77 -1.98
N ALA A 17 -4.78 2.04 -2.53
CA ALA A 17 -5.09 3.30 -3.21
C ALA A 17 -5.50 4.43 -2.23
N ALA A 18 -6.32 4.11 -1.22
CA ALA A 18 -6.91 5.10 -0.32
C ALA A 18 -5.98 5.49 0.83
N ALA A 19 -5.19 4.56 1.38
CA ALA A 19 -4.34 4.85 2.54
C ALA A 19 -3.26 5.92 2.26
N PRO A 20 -2.55 5.91 1.11
CA PRO A 20 -1.58 6.95 0.80
C PRO A 20 -2.24 8.32 0.56
N VAL A 21 -3.41 8.34 -0.07
CA VAL A 21 -4.18 9.58 -0.33
C VAL A 21 -4.62 10.19 1.00
N TRP A 22 -5.22 9.39 1.87
CA TRP A 22 -5.63 9.86 3.20
C TRP A 22 -4.44 10.35 4.03
N GLN A 23 -3.33 9.60 4.05
CA GLN A 23 -2.10 10.06 4.69
C GLN A 23 -1.59 11.38 4.11
N SER A 24 -1.77 11.59 2.80
CA SER A 24 -1.36 12.82 2.14
C SER A 24 -2.21 14.04 2.52
N GLU A 25 -3.48 13.82 2.86
CA GLU A 25 -4.42 14.85 3.27
C GLU A 25 -4.30 15.21 4.76
N THR A 26 -4.01 14.22 5.62
CA THR A 26 -3.98 14.43 7.09
C THR A 26 -2.62 14.85 7.64
N THR A 27 -1.55 14.80 6.86
CA THR A 27 -0.19 15.10 7.36
C THR A 27 0.35 16.44 6.88
N LYS A 28 1.16 17.07 7.75
CA LYS A 28 1.82 18.35 7.45
C LYS A 28 2.75 18.19 6.24
N THR A 29 2.73 19.20 5.36
CA THR A 29 3.45 19.30 4.09
C THR A 29 4.94 18.96 4.17
N SER A 30 5.61 19.30 5.27
CA SER A 30 7.05 19.05 5.48
C SER A 30 7.41 17.59 5.77
N CYS A 31 6.47 16.77 6.23
CA CYS A 31 6.69 15.37 6.62
C CYS A 31 5.95 14.36 5.72
N ARG A 32 5.00 14.84 4.90
CA ARG A 32 4.13 14.02 4.07
C ARG A 32 4.88 13.04 3.15
N GLY A 33 5.82 13.56 2.33
CA GLY A 33 6.58 12.72 1.40
C GLY A 33 7.42 11.65 2.10
N LYS A 34 8.05 12.00 3.23
CA LYS A 34 8.85 11.06 4.03
C LYS A 34 8.00 9.93 4.62
N LEU A 35 6.79 10.24 5.08
CA LEU A 35 5.90 9.24 5.67
C LEU A 35 5.34 8.27 4.63
N VAL A 36 4.95 8.78 3.45
CA VAL A 36 4.47 7.95 2.33
C VAL A 36 5.57 7.02 1.82
N VAL A 37 6.79 7.55 1.63
CA VAL A 37 7.95 6.75 1.22
C VAL A 37 8.31 5.71 2.29
N LEU A 38 8.29 6.08 3.57
CA LEU A 38 8.51 5.14 4.67
C LEU A 38 7.46 4.01 4.66
N GLY A 39 6.19 4.32 4.40
CA GLY A 39 5.12 3.33 4.26
C GLY A 39 5.36 2.35 3.12
N LEU A 40 5.81 2.84 1.97
CA LEU A 40 6.17 2.00 0.81
C LEU A 40 7.39 1.11 1.11
N VAL A 41 8.41 1.67 1.75
CA VAL A 41 9.61 0.93 2.16
C VAL A 41 9.25 -0.17 3.16
N LEU A 42 8.41 0.11 4.15
CA LEU A 42 7.93 -0.89 5.10
C LEU A 42 7.07 -1.97 4.44
N ASN A 43 6.31 -1.62 3.40
CA ASN A 43 5.54 -2.59 2.62
C ASN A 43 6.46 -3.58 1.89
N VAL A 44 7.47 -3.07 1.17
CA VAL A 44 8.48 -3.90 0.50
C VAL A 44 9.29 -4.73 1.50
N ALA A 45 9.74 -4.10 2.60
CA ALA A 45 10.46 -4.78 3.66
C ALA A 45 9.64 -5.92 4.29
N ARG A 46 8.32 -5.76 4.43
CA ARG A 46 7.42 -6.82 4.91
C ARG A 46 7.40 -8.02 3.97
N PHE A 47 7.30 -7.80 2.66
CA PHE A 47 7.36 -8.90 1.68
C PHE A 47 8.72 -9.60 1.71
N CYS A 48 9.82 -8.85 1.79
CA CYS A 48 11.15 -9.43 1.94
C CYS A 48 11.23 -10.26 3.23
N MET A 49 10.84 -9.70 4.37
CA MET A 49 10.88 -10.38 5.67
C MET A 49 10.04 -11.66 5.67
N ALA A 50 8.84 -11.66 5.05
CA ALA A 50 8.03 -12.87 4.91
C ALA A 50 8.74 -13.97 4.11
N ASN A 51 9.45 -13.62 3.03
CA ASN A 51 10.24 -14.58 2.25
C ASN A 51 11.43 -15.13 3.06
N TRP A 52 12.11 -14.30 3.84
CA TRP A 52 13.22 -14.72 4.71
C TRP A 52 12.76 -15.59 5.87
N VAL A 53 11.62 -15.26 6.48
CA VAL A 53 10.99 -16.08 7.51
C VAL A 53 10.60 -17.44 6.95
N THR A 54 10.00 -17.47 5.75
CA THR A 54 9.68 -18.73 5.05
C THR A 54 10.93 -19.56 4.78
N PHE A 55 12.02 -18.92 4.36
CA PHE A 55 13.32 -19.59 4.19
C PHE A 55 13.86 -20.13 5.52
N GLY A 56 13.81 -19.35 6.60
CA GLY A 56 14.24 -19.78 7.93
C GLY A 56 13.46 -20.98 8.46
N PHE A 57 12.13 -20.97 8.32
CA PHE A 57 11.27 -22.08 8.71
C PHE A 57 11.37 -23.29 7.77
N SER A 58 11.90 -23.14 6.56
CA SER A 58 12.10 -24.28 5.64
C SER A 58 13.09 -25.32 6.15
N TYR A 59 13.89 -24.98 7.18
CA TYR A 59 14.86 -25.88 7.81
C TYR A 59 14.38 -26.48 9.14
N LEU A 60 13.16 -26.14 9.58
CA LEU A 60 12.59 -26.62 10.84
C LEU A 60 11.53 -27.67 10.56
N ASP A 61 11.64 -28.83 11.21
CA ASP A 61 10.67 -29.93 11.15
C ASP A 61 9.46 -29.66 12.07
N GLY A 62 8.75 -28.57 11.80
CA GLY A 62 7.51 -28.20 12.50
C GLY A 62 7.71 -27.47 13.84
N ILE A 63 6.61 -26.95 14.39
CA ILE A 63 6.56 -26.31 15.71
C ILE A 63 5.87 -27.27 16.68
N SER A 64 6.61 -27.79 17.65
CA SER A 64 6.21 -28.92 18.50
C SER A 64 4.89 -28.76 19.28
N TRP A 65 4.35 -27.55 19.46
CA TRP A 65 3.13 -27.28 20.23
C TRP A 65 1.91 -26.87 19.40
N LEU A 66 2.05 -26.67 18.08
CA LEU A 66 0.95 -26.21 17.23
C LEU A 66 0.56 -27.35 16.28
N PRO A 67 -0.73 -27.73 16.17
CA PRO A 67 -1.14 -28.72 15.18
C PRO A 67 -0.75 -28.22 13.78
N GLU A 68 -0.09 -29.09 13.03
CA GLU A 68 0.40 -28.77 11.69
C GLU A 68 -0.80 -28.58 10.74
N SER A 69 -0.67 -27.65 9.80
CA SER A 69 -1.75 -27.41 8.83
C SER A 69 -1.95 -28.65 7.96
N PRO A 70 -3.19 -29.12 7.71
CA PRO A 70 -3.46 -30.22 6.79
C PRO A 70 -2.85 -30.03 5.40
N ARG A 71 -2.78 -28.79 4.92
CA ARG A 71 -2.11 -28.44 3.65
C ARG A 71 -0.60 -28.69 3.70
N TRP A 72 0.04 -28.39 4.82
CA TRP A 72 1.48 -28.58 5.00
C TRP A 72 1.79 -30.08 5.14
N LEU A 73 0.99 -30.83 5.91
CA LEU A 73 1.13 -32.28 6.02
C LEU A 73 1.01 -32.98 4.66
N ILE A 74 0.02 -32.57 3.84
CA ILE A 74 -0.13 -33.05 2.47
C ILE A 74 1.11 -32.70 1.62
N SER A 75 1.73 -31.55 1.86
CA SER A 75 2.96 -31.18 1.15
C SER A 75 4.18 -32.05 1.51
N GLN A 76 4.16 -32.67 2.70
CA GLN A 76 5.16 -33.60 3.22
C GLN A 76 4.79 -35.07 2.98
N ASP A 77 3.78 -35.35 2.14
CA ASP A 77 3.26 -36.71 1.85
C ASP A 77 2.63 -37.42 3.06
N ARG A 78 2.39 -36.71 4.17
CA ARG A 78 1.76 -37.20 5.41
C ARG A 78 0.22 -37.11 5.34
N ILE A 79 -0.37 -37.82 4.37
CA ILE A 79 -1.80 -37.69 4.03
C ILE A 79 -2.73 -38.22 5.14
N GLU A 80 -2.32 -39.29 5.82
CA GLU A 80 -3.12 -39.92 6.88
C GLU A 80 -3.29 -39.00 8.08
N GLU A 81 -2.19 -38.40 8.54
CA GLU A 81 -2.19 -37.41 9.62
C GLU A 81 -2.99 -36.16 9.23
N ALA A 82 -2.87 -35.69 7.98
CA ALA A 82 -3.67 -34.58 7.48
C ALA A 82 -5.17 -34.91 7.53
N THR A 83 -5.55 -36.15 7.19
CA THR A 83 -6.95 -36.59 7.20
C THR A 83 -7.49 -36.67 8.63
N GLN A 84 -6.68 -37.14 9.58
CA GLN A 84 -7.04 -37.17 10.99
C GLN A 84 -7.28 -35.76 11.53
N ILE A 85 -6.39 -34.80 11.24
CA ILE A 85 -6.58 -33.40 11.66
C ILE A 85 -7.84 -32.79 11.03
N ILE A 86 -8.14 -33.08 9.75
CA ILE A 86 -9.39 -32.61 9.12
C ILE A 86 -10.62 -33.19 9.83
N ALA A 87 -10.58 -34.48 10.18
CA ALA A 87 -11.67 -35.11 10.94
C ALA A 87 -11.84 -34.49 12.34
N ASP A 88 -10.74 -34.21 13.03
CA ASP A 88 -10.75 -33.53 14.34
C ASP A 88 -11.30 -32.09 14.25
N LEU A 89 -11.06 -31.40 13.13
CA LEU A 89 -11.53 -30.03 12.86
C LEU A 89 -13.01 -29.95 12.48
N GLU A 90 -13.53 -30.93 11.74
CA GLU A 90 -14.95 -31.00 11.34
C GLU A 90 -15.87 -31.13 12.57
N GLY A 91 -15.38 -31.80 13.62
CA GLY A 91 -16.11 -32.03 14.87
C GLY A 91 -17.24 -33.07 14.75
N GLY A 92 -17.83 -33.46 15.89
CA GLY A 92 -19.05 -34.28 15.92
C GLY A 92 -18.91 -35.77 15.57
N ASN A 93 -17.94 -36.50 16.16
CA ASN A 93 -17.65 -37.91 15.85
C ASN A 93 -17.34 -38.19 14.36
N ALA A 94 -17.01 -37.16 13.58
CA ALA A 94 -16.57 -37.31 12.21
C ALA A 94 -15.37 -38.28 12.18
N THR A 95 -15.55 -39.38 11.46
CA THR A 95 -14.50 -40.39 11.27
C THR A 95 -13.72 -40.03 9.99
N THR A 96 -12.47 -40.51 9.89
CA THR A 96 -11.59 -40.38 8.72
C THR A 96 -12.24 -40.81 7.40
N ASP A 97 -13.26 -41.67 7.45
CA ASP A 97 -14.02 -42.16 6.30
C ASP A 97 -15.30 -41.38 5.98
N SER A 98 -15.60 -40.30 6.73
CA SER A 98 -16.79 -39.48 6.46
C SER A 98 -16.69 -38.78 5.10
N ILE A 99 -17.84 -38.67 4.41
CA ILE A 99 -17.90 -38.12 3.04
C ILE A 99 -17.40 -36.67 3.01
N THR A 100 -17.67 -35.88 4.06
CA THR A 100 -17.21 -34.48 4.15
C THR A 100 -15.70 -34.39 4.26
N VAL A 101 -15.08 -35.15 5.18
CA VAL A 101 -13.62 -35.20 5.35
C VAL A 101 -12.92 -35.69 4.07
N ILE A 102 -13.44 -36.72 3.41
CA ILE A 102 -12.89 -37.21 2.14
C ILE A 102 -13.01 -36.15 1.04
N ALA A 103 -14.13 -35.45 0.96
CA ALA A 103 -14.34 -34.39 -0.03
C ALA A 103 -13.35 -33.23 0.19
N GLU A 104 -13.19 -32.77 1.43
CA GLU A 104 -12.24 -31.70 1.77
C GLU A 104 -10.79 -32.11 1.48
N LYS A 105 -10.38 -33.31 1.92
CA LYS A 105 -9.06 -33.86 1.63
C LYS A 105 -8.78 -33.89 0.13
N ASN A 106 -9.73 -34.38 -0.66
CA ASN A 106 -9.59 -34.47 -2.11
C ASN A 106 -9.53 -33.10 -2.77
N GLU A 107 -10.24 -32.10 -2.25
CA GLU A 107 -10.13 -30.73 -2.74
C GLU A 107 -8.75 -30.12 -2.44
N ILE A 108 -8.24 -30.30 -1.22
CA ILE A 108 -6.90 -29.83 -0.85
C ILE A 108 -5.82 -30.51 -1.70
N LEU A 109 -5.93 -31.83 -1.91
CA LEU A 109 -5.02 -32.59 -2.78
C LEU A 109 -5.04 -32.06 -4.21
N ARG A 110 -6.22 -31.82 -4.79
CA ARG A 110 -6.34 -31.24 -6.13
C ARG A 110 -5.65 -29.88 -6.22
N GLN A 111 -5.86 -29.02 -5.22
CA GLN A 111 -5.22 -27.71 -5.17
C GLN A 111 -3.70 -27.83 -5.04
N TYR A 112 -3.20 -28.70 -4.17
CA TYR A 112 -1.77 -28.93 -3.98
C TYR A 112 -1.11 -29.49 -5.24
N THR A 113 -1.69 -30.51 -5.88
CA THR A 113 -1.16 -31.07 -7.12
C THR A 113 -1.15 -30.04 -8.25
N ALA A 114 -2.21 -29.23 -8.38
CA ALA A 114 -2.25 -28.14 -9.34
C ALA A 114 -1.19 -27.07 -9.05
N GLU A 115 -1.01 -26.68 -7.78
CA GLU A 115 0.00 -25.70 -7.37
C GLU A 115 1.43 -26.21 -7.61
N LYS A 116 1.70 -27.48 -7.30
CA LYS A 116 3.00 -28.12 -7.52
C LYS A 116 3.34 -28.24 -9.01
N GLN A 117 2.34 -28.49 -9.86
CA GLN A 117 2.55 -28.73 -11.29
C GLN A 117 2.55 -27.44 -12.13
N TYR A 118 1.70 -26.47 -11.82
CA TYR A 118 1.54 -25.24 -12.59
C TYR A 118 2.09 -23.99 -11.90
N GLY A 119 2.46 -24.09 -10.62
CA GLY A 119 3.02 -22.99 -9.86
C GLY A 119 4.45 -22.67 -10.29
N ILE A 120 4.68 -21.40 -10.64
CA ILE A 120 6.02 -20.92 -11.03
C ILE A 120 7.01 -21.01 -9.87
N THR A 121 6.55 -20.75 -8.64
CA THR A 121 7.37 -20.74 -7.42
C THR A 121 8.02 -22.10 -7.10
N PRO A 122 7.27 -23.22 -6.98
CA PRO A 122 7.88 -24.53 -6.69
C PRO A 122 8.81 -25.01 -7.81
N ILE A 123 8.46 -24.79 -9.08
CA ILE A 123 9.30 -25.14 -10.23
C ILE A 123 10.60 -24.32 -10.22
N GLY A 124 10.49 -23.03 -9.88
CA GLY A 124 11.62 -22.13 -9.72
C GLY A 124 12.57 -22.57 -8.61
N ILE A 125 12.05 -22.92 -7.43
CA ILE A 125 12.85 -23.36 -6.28
C ILE A 125 13.53 -24.72 -6.55
N GLN A 126 12.84 -25.68 -7.18
CA GLN A 126 13.43 -26.98 -7.49
C GLN A 126 14.62 -26.87 -8.46
N ASN A 127 14.53 -25.99 -9.46
CA ASN A 127 15.58 -25.83 -10.47
C ASN A 127 16.69 -24.85 -10.04
N LEU A 128 16.35 -23.73 -9.42
CA LEU A 128 17.28 -22.63 -9.12
C LEU A 128 17.70 -22.58 -7.64
N LYS A 129 17.02 -23.32 -6.76
CA LYS A 129 17.25 -23.33 -5.30
C LYS A 129 17.27 -21.91 -4.75
N TRP A 130 18.32 -21.56 -3.99
CA TRP A 130 18.47 -20.23 -3.39
C TRP A 130 18.58 -19.10 -4.44
N LYS A 131 18.99 -19.39 -5.69
CA LYS A 131 19.12 -18.37 -6.74
C LYS A 131 17.77 -17.82 -7.19
N PHE A 132 16.67 -18.56 -6.98
CA PHE A 132 15.32 -18.07 -7.26
C PHE A 132 15.00 -16.78 -6.49
N TYR A 133 15.45 -16.68 -5.23
CA TYR A 133 15.25 -15.50 -4.40
C TYR A 133 16.01 -14.26 -4.90
N LEU A 134 17.12 -14.44 -5.65
CA LEU A 134 17.84 -13.33 -6.28
C LEU A 134 17.00 -12.62 -7.35
N ILE A 135 16.09 -13.33 -8.02
CA ILE A 135 15.18 -12.74 -9.01
C ILE A 135 14.31 -11.69 -8.30
N TRP A 136 13.72 -12.05 -7.15
CA TRP A 136 12.91 -11.13 -6.35
C TRP A 136 13.72 -9.91 -5.88
N LEU A 137 14.98 -10.13 -5.48
CA LEU A 137 15.88 -9.05 -5.07
C LEU A 137 16.14 -8.08 -6.24
N VAL A 138 16.46 -8.58 -7.44
CA VAL A 138 16.75 -7.74 -8.61
C VAL A 138 15.53 -6.93 -9.03
N PHE A 139 14.33 -7.52 -9.09
CA PHE A 139 13.10 -6.79 -9.45
C PHE A 139 12.79 -5.65 -8.46
N ASN A 140 13.02 -5.86 -7.16
CA ASN A 140 12.86 -4.80 -6.16
C ASN A 140 13.90 -3.69 -6.33
N TRP A 141 15.16 -4.05 -6.61
CA TRP A 141 16.22 -3.07 -6.84
C TRP A 141 16.01 -2.27 -8.12
N VAL A 142 15.51 -2.86 -9.20
CA VAL A 142 15.16 -2.15 -10.45
C VAL A 142 14.00 -1.18 -10.25
N SER A 143 13.13 -1.43 -9.27
CA SER A 143 12.02 -0.52 -8.96
C SER A 143 12.49 0.83 -8.39
N ILE A 144 13.66 0.87 -7.73
CA ILE A 144 14.24 2.10 -7.15
C ILE A 144 14.60 3.15 -8.22
N PRO A 145 15.41 2.86 -9.26
CA PRO A 145 15.69 3.83 -10.31
C PRO A 145 14.45 4.17 -11.14
N ILE A 146 13.48 3.25 -11.30
CA ILE A 146 12.21 3.57 -11.96
C ILE A 146 11.44 4.64 -11.17
N LEU A 147 11.32 4.48 -9.85
CA LEU A 147 10.71 5.51 -9.00
C LEU A 147 11.44 6.85 -9.14
N TYR A 148 12.77 6.83 -9.14
CA TYR A 148 13.56 8.06 -9.29
C TYR A 148 13.37 8.74 -10.66
N LEU A 149 13.23 7.98 -11.75
CA LEU A 149 13.14 8.52 -13.11
C LEU A 149 11.75 9.01 -13.49
N PHE A 150 10.70 8.36 -12.97
CA PHE A 150 9.33 8.56 -13.41
C PHE A 150 8.41 9.21 -12.38
N TYR A 151 8.77 9.26 -11.09
CA TYR A 151 7.95 9.90 -10.07
C TYR A 151 8.49 11.28 -9.68
N ALA A 152 7.60 12.26 -9.62
CA ALA A 152 7.89 13.59 -9.12
C ALA A 152 7.97 13.61 -7.59
N GLU A 153 8.89 14.43 -7.07
CA GLU A 153 9.05 14.67 -5.64
C GLU A 153 7.87 15.51 -5.16
N THR A 154 7.06 14.92 -4.27
CA THR A 154 5.86 15.55 -3.69
C THR A 154 6.11 16.09 -2.29
N ALA A 155 7.32 15.93 -1.74
CA ALA A 155 7.71 16.48 -0.46
C ALA A 155 7.61 18.02 -0.47
N ASN A 156 7.04 18.57 0.62
CA ASN A 156 6.99 20.00 0.88
C ASN A 156 6.17 20.86 -0.11
N ARG A 157 5.23 20.24 -0.83
CA ARG A 157 4.27 20.88 -1.75
C ARG A 157 2.88 20.98 -1.14
N LYS A 158 2.11 22.02 -1.41
CA LYS A 158 0.68 22.04 -1.04
C LYS A 158 -0.15 21.20 -2.03
N LEU A 159 -1.41 20.91 -1.69
CA LEU A 159 -2.35 20.21 -2.59
C LEU A 159 -2.59 21.04 -3.87
N GLU A 160 -2.80 22.35 -3.73
CA GLU A 160 -2.93 23.29 -4.87
C GLU A 160 -1.70 23.32 -5.81
N ASP A 161 -0.48 23.24 -5.24
CA ASP A 161 0.76 23.20 -6.03
C ASP A 161 0.85 21.93 -6.89
N ILE A 162 0.29 20.82 -6.38
CA ILE A 162 0.28 19.51 -7.07
C ILE A 162 -0.72 19.52 -8.21
N ASP A 163 -1.94 20.02 -7.97
CA ASP A 163 -2.97 20.12 -9.02
C ASP A 163 -2.50 21.00 -10.18
N THR A 164 -1.82 22.11 -9.87
CA THR A 164 -1.23 23.00 -10.88
C THR A 164 -0.18 22.27 -11.72
N MET A 165 0.69 21.47 -11.08
CA MET A 165 1.69 20.67 -11.77
C MET A 165 1.09 19.63 -12.74
N PHE A 166 -0.02 19.01 -12.35
CA PHE A 166 -0.71 18.05 -13.22
C PHE A 166 -1.46 18.74 -14.36
N GLN A 167 -1.96 19.97 -14.15
CA GLN A 167 -2.62 20.78 -15.19
C GLN A 167 -1.63 21.33 -16.21
N ASP A 168 -0.45 21.78 -15.78
CA ASP A 168 0.60 22.33 -16.63
C ASP A 168 1.32 21.24 -17.47
N GLY A 169 1.16 19.97 -17.07
CA GLY A 169 1.67 18.80 -17.79
C GLY A 169 3.12 18.47 -17.43
N LEU A 170 3.30 17.49 -16.55
CA LEU A 170 4.61 16.97 -16.20
C LEU A 170 5.24 16.23 -17.39
N PRO A 171 6.55 16.43 -17.67
CA PRO A 171 7.25 15.63 -18.66
C PRO A 171 7.27 14.17 -18.24
N VAL A 172 7.07 13.25 -19.20
CA VAL A 172 7.11 11.79 -18.98
C VAL A 172 8.40 11.34 -18.28
N LEU A 173 9.51 12.04 -18.53
CA LEU A 173 10.79 11.86 -17.83
C LEU A 173 10.98 12.99 -16.82
N VAL A 174 10.54 12.74 -15.60
CA VAL A 174 10.46 13.74 -14.53
C VAL A 174 11.83 14.29 -14.12
N PHE A 175 12.89 13.49 -14.24
CA PHE A 175 14.26 13.92 -13.89
C PHE A 175 14.79 15.12 -14.69
N ARG A 176 14.15 15.48 -15.81
CA ARG A 176 14.54 16.63 -16.64
C ARG A 176 14.04 17.96 -16.07
N ASP A 177 13.03 17.91 -15.20
CA ASP A 177 12.48 19.07 -14.52
C ASP A 177 13.06 19.15 -13.10
N LYS A 178 13.94 20.15 -12.88
CA LYS A 178 14.60 20.38 -11.59
C LYS A 178 13.64 20.82 -10.49
N ASP A 179 12.54 21.46 -10.86
CA ASP A 179 11.52 21.85 -9.91
C ASP A 179 10.71 20.61 -9.51
N ALA A 180 10.40 19.72 -10.46
CA ALA A 180 9.67 18.46 -10.17
C ALA A 180 10.40 17.46 -9.27
N ILE A 181 11.73 17.52 -9.20
CA ILE A 181 12.56 16.68 -8.31
C ILE A 181 13.02 17.40 -7.04
N SER A 182 12.70 18.69 -6.89
CA SER A 182 13.16 19.49 -5.75
C SER A 182 12.36 19.18 -4.49
N VAL A 183 13.07 18.78 -3.42
CA VAL A 183 12.52 18.63 -2.06
C VAL A 183 12.12 19.98 -1.43
N LYS A 184 12.72 21.09 -1.91
CA LYS A 184 12.35 22.44 -1.48
C LYS A 184 11.22 22.97 -2.36
N ARG A 185 10.23 23.63 -1.74
CA ARG A 185 9.17 24.32 -2.47
C ARG A 185 9.79 25.37 -3.40
N PRO A 186 9.52 25.33 -4.73
CA PRO A 186 10.03 26.33 -5.66
C PRO A 186 9.54 27.73 -5.30
N LYS A 187 10.38 28.74 -5.55
CA LYS A 187 10.10 30.13 -5.20
C LYS A 187 8.83 30.68 -5.86
N PHE A 188 8.50 30.19 -7.05
CA PHE A 188 7.29 30.57 -7.78
C PHE A 188 6.02 30.39 -6.94
N PHE A 189 5.82 29.21 -6.35
CA PHE A 189 4.65 28.94 -5.50
C PHE A 189 4.63 29.78 -4.22
N ILE A 190 5.81 30.10 -3.67
CA ILE A 190 5.91 30.97 -2.50
C ILE A 190 5.46 32.39 -2.85
N SER A 191 5.88 32.91 -4.01
CA SER A 191 5.48 34.26 -4.44
C SER A 191 4.00 34.39 -4.79
N VAL A 192 3.37 33.31 -5.27
CA VAL A 192 1.92 33.29 -5.54
C VAL A 192 1.13 33.38 -4.22
N ASP A 193 1.47 32.56 -3.23
CA ASP A 193 0.86 32.63 -1.89
C ASP A 193 1.03 34.02 -1.25
N GLU A 194 2.22 34.61 -1.35
CA GLU A 194 2.49 35.95 -0.81
C GLU A 194 1.63 37.03 -1.48
N ALA A 195 1.38 36.90 -2.79
CA ALA A 195 0.49 37.80 -3.52
C ALA A 195 -0.98 37.61 -3.12
N GLU A 196 -1.43 36.36 -2.94
CA GLU A 196 -2.79 36.06 -2.48
C GLU A 196 -3.04 36.57 -1.05
N LEU A 197 -2.09 36.36 -0.14
CA LEU A 197 -2.17 36.89 1.23
C LEU A 197 -2.19 38.43 1.24
N ALA A 198 -1.42 39.07 0.37
CA ALA A 198 -1.43 40.53 0.22
C ALA A 198 -2.79 41.04 -0.31
N ASN A 199 -3.39 40.33 -1.26
CA ASN A 199 -4.71 40.65 -1.80
C ASN A 199 -5.81 40.46 -0.74
N ALA A 200 -5.82 39.33 -0.04
CA ALA A 200 -6.78 39.04 1.02
C ALA A 200 -6.66 40.05 2.19
N ALA A 201 -5.43 40.41 2.58
CA ALA A 201 -5.21 41.45 3.59
C ALA A 201 -5.73 42.82 3.14
N THR A 202 -5.69 43.11 1.83
CA THR A 202 -6.25 44.33 1.25
C THR A 202 -7.77 44.31 1.26
N GLU A 203 -8.40 43.20 0.88
CA GLU A 203 -9.85 43.01 0.93
C GLU A 203 -10.41 43.15 2.35
N VAL A 204 -9.75 42.55 3.35
CA VAL A 204 -10.15 42.68 4.76
C VAL A 204 -10.07 44.13 5.24
N LYS A 205 -9.02 44.87 4.86
CA LYS A 205 -8.91 46.30 5.19
C LYS A 205 -10.01 47.14 4.53
N ILE A 206 -10.34 46.85 3.26
CA ILE A 206 -11.41 47.54 2.54
C ILE A 206 -12.77 47.23 3.18
N GLY A 207 -13.05 45.96 3.46
CA GLY A 207 -14.29 45.52 4.12
C GLY A 207 -14.46 46.12 5.52
N ALA A 208 -13.39 46.18 6.31
CA ALA A 208 -13.40 46.85 7.62
C ALA A 208 -13.64 48.36 7.51
N LYS A 209 -13.11 49.02 6.47
CA LYS A 209 -13.33 50.45 6.24
C LYS A 209 -14.76 50.74 5.80
N LEU A 210 -15.33 49.88 4.95
CA LEU A 210 -16.73 49.97 4.51
C LEU A 210 -17.71 49.73 5.66
N SER A 211 -17.44 48.76 6.55
CA SER A 211 -18.30 48.51 7.71
C SER A 211 -18.28 49.65 8.73
N ILE A 212 -17.12 50.27 8.96
CA ILE A 212 -17.00 51.46 9.82
C ILE A 212 -17.77 52.64 9.22
N ASN A 213 -17.65 52.87 7.91
CA ASN A 213 -18.37 53.96 7.25
C ASN A 213 -19.89 53.75 7.29
N ALA A 214 -20.37 52.53 7.01
CA ALA A 214 -21.79 52.20 7.10
C ALA A 214 -22.35 52.33 8.53
N ALA A 215 -21.57 51.94 9.55
CA ALA A 215 -21.93 52.14 10.96
C ALA A 215 -21.92 53.62 11.37
N THR A 216 -21.15 54.46 10.69
CA THR A 216 -21.10 55.91 10.94
C THR A 216 -22.28 56.62 10.29
N GLU A 217 -22.59 56.29 9.02
CA GLU A 217 -23.73 56.86 8.29
C GLU A 217 -25.07 56.53 8.97
N SER A 218 -25.29 55.27 9.35
CA SER A 218 -26.50 54.85 10.09
C SER A 218 -26.65 55.52 11.46
N ARG A 219 -25.54 55.93 12.09
CA ARG A 219 -25.56 56.66 13.37
C ARG A 219 -25.84 58.15 13.20
N VAL A 220 -25.49 58.73 12.05
CA VAL A 220 -25.81 60.12 11.71
C VAL A 220 -27.29 60.25 11.31
N GLU A 221 -27.84 59.26 10.62
CA GLU A 221 -29.24 59.24 10.17
C GLU A 221 -30.26 59.10 11.32
N TYR A 222 -29.86 58.52 12.46
CA TYR A 222 -30.69 58.44 13.68
C TYR A 222 -30.66 59.70 14.56
N VAL A 223 -29.77 60.66 14.28
CA VAL A 223 -29.54 61.86 15.10
C VAL A 223 -29.98 63.15 14.38
N ALA A 224 -30.38 63.04 13.10
CA ALA A 224 -31.01 64.10 12.30
C ALA A 224 -32.53 64.01 12.36
#